data_AF-A0ABD0QQX5-F1
#
_entry.id   AF-A0ABD0QQX5-F1
#
_cell.length_a   1.000
_cell.length_b   1.000
_cell.length_c   1.000
_cell.angle_alpha   90.00
_cell.angle_beta   90.00
_cell.angle_gamma   90.00
#
_symmetry.space_group_name_H-M   'P 1'
#
loop_
_entity.id
_entity.type
_entity.pdbx_description
1 polymer ?
#
loop_
_entity_poly.entity_id
_entity_poly.type
_entity_poly.pdbx_seq_one_letter_code
_entity_poly.pdbx_strand_id
1 'polypeptide(L)'
;NADDPPMAVVRKFVHLLDHSDQDFQEELELMRLREEVITNIRSNQQLENDLNLMDIKIGLLVKNKITLQEVVSHSKKLTKKNKGELSNLMMMNKQKGGLKALSKEKREKLEAYQFLFYLLQTNPTYLAKLIFQMPQNKSTKFMDSVIFTLYNYASNQREEYLLLNLFKTALQEEIKSKVDQIQEIVTGNPTVIKMVVSFNRGARGQNALRQILAPVVKEIMDDKTLNIKTDP
;
A
#
# COMPACT_ATOMS: atom_id res chain seq x y z
N ASN A 1 -11.42 15.17 41.12
CA ASN A 1 -12.61 14.41 41.55
C ASN A 1 -12.90 14.81 42.97
N ALA A 2 -13.89 15.69 43.15
CA ALA A 2 -14.44 15.99 44.46
C ALA A 2 -15.75 15.19 44.54
N ASP A 3 -15.77 14.18 45.41
CA ASP A 3 -16.87 13.21 45.46
C ASP A 3 -18.17 13.80 46.03
N ASP A 4 -18.14 15.04 46.58
CA ASP A 4 -19.32 15.77 47.04
C ASP A 4 -19.27 17.26 46.63
N PRO A 5 -19.77 17.64 45.45
CA PRO A 5 -19.85 19.03 45.04
C PRO A 5 -20.90 19.80 45.87
N PRO A 6 -20.61 21.03 46.33
CA PRO A 6 -21.56 21.84 47.10
C PRO A 6 -22.89 22.05 46.35
N MET A 7 -24.02 21.98 47.03
CA MET A 7 -25.36 22.02 46.42
C MET A 7 -25.62 23.28 45.57
N ALA A 8 -24.98 24.41 45.90
CA ALA A 8 -25.02 25.64 45.11
C ALA A 8 -24.38 25.47 43.71
N VAL A 9 -23.32 24.67 43.61
CA VAL A 9 -22.64 24.33 42.36
C VAL A 9 -23.53 23.39 41.54
N VAL A 10 -24.07 22.34 42.17
CA VAL A 10 -24.99 21.40 41.52
C VAL A 10 -26.23 22.12 40.99
N ARG A 11 -26.88 22.98 41.79
CA ARG A 11 -28.03 23.78 41.35
C ARG A 11 -27.71 24.70 40.17
N LYS A 12 -26.48 25.24 40.10
CA LYS A 12 -26.05 26.10 38.99
C LYS A 12 -25.90 25.32 37.68
N PHE A 13 -25.58 24.03 37.74
CA PHE A 13 -25.37 23.18 36.55
C PHE A 13 -26.45 22.13 36.32
N VAL A 14 -27.51 22.08 37.13
CA VAL A 14 -28.64 21.13 37.00
C VAL A 14 -29.33 21.21 35.62
N HIS A 15 -29.40 22.39 35.03
CA HIS A 15 -29.98 22.59 33.69
C HIS A 15 -29.13 21.98 32.55
N LEU A 16 -27.87 21.62 32.81
CA LEU A 16 -27.02 20.86 31.89
C LEU A 16 -27.15 19.34 32.08
N LEU A 17 -27.90 18.90 33.11
CA LEU A 17 -28.27 17.50 33.32
C LEU A 17 -29.67 17.19 32.76
N ASP A 18 -30.49 18.21 32.49
CA ASP A 18 -31.68 18.06 31.67
C ASP A 18 -31.22 17.74 30.25
N HIS A 19 -31.67 16.61 29.70
CA HIS A 19 -31.42 16.25 28.31
C HIS A 19 -31.98 17.37 27.43
N SER A 20 -31.10 18.10 26.76
CA SER A 20 -31.53 19.14 25.84
C SER A 20 -32.17 18.49 24.62
N ASP A 21 -33.13 19.15 23.97
CA ASP A 21 -33.61 18.74 22.64
C ASP A 21 -32.44 18.57 21.65
N GLN A 22 -31.34 19.29 21.88
CA GLN A 22 -30.10 19.11 21.15
C GLN A 22 -29.44 17.74 21.38
N ASP A 23 -29.35 17.26 22.63
CA ASP A 23 -28.77 15.95 22.94
C ASP A 23 -29.59 14.82 22.30
N PHE A 24 -30.93 14.97 22.31
CA PHE A 24 -31.83 14.03 21.63
C PHE A 24 -31.62 14.03 20.11
N GLN A 25 -31.44 15.20 19.51
CA GLN A 25 -31.18 15.32 18.08
C GLN A 25 -29.82 14.73 17.70
N GLU A 26 -28.78 14.94 18.52
CA GLU A 26 -27.46 14.34 18.35
C GLU A 26 -27.52 12.80 18.48
N GLU A 27 -28.27 12.27 19.45
CA GLU A 27 -28.46 10.82 19.60
C GLU A 27 -29.21 10.20 18.40
N LEU A 28 -30.23 10.90 17.90
CA LEU A 28 -30.97 10.49 16.70
C LEU A 28 -30.06 10.49 15.45
N GLU A 29 -29.22 11.51 15.30
CA GLU A 29 -28.25 11.59 14.22
C GLU A 29 -27.20 10.46 14.33
N LEU A 30 -26.67 10.21 15.53
CA LEU A 30 -25.75 9.09 15.79
C LEU A 30 -26.38 7.74 15.46
N MET A 31 -27.63 7.51 15.85
CA MET A 31 -28.36 6.29 15.48
C MET A 31 -28.49 6.15 13.97
N ARG A 32 -28.88 7.22 13.27
CA ARG A 32 -29.01 7.21 11.81
C ARG A 32 -27.66 6.94 11.13
N LEU A 33 -26.60 7.60 11.58
CA LEU A 33 -25.24 7.38 11.06
C LEU A 33 -24.80 5.94 11.28
N ARG A 34 -25.09 5.38 12.46
CA ARG A 34 -24.78 3.99 12.78
C ARG A 34 -25.53 3.01 11.88
N GLU A 35 -26.81 3.24 11.63
CA GLU A 35 -27.61 2.42 10.71
C GLU A 35 -27.06 2.49 9.28
N GLU A 36 -26.70 3.68 8.81
CA GLU A 36 -26.08 3.90 7.50
C GLU A 36 -24.74 3.14 7.40
N VAL A 37 -23.88 3.23 8.41
CA VAL A 37 -22.60 2.50 8.47
C VAL A 37 -22.83 0.99 8.42
N ILE A 38 -23.78 0.44 9.18
CA ILE A 38 -24.08 -1.00 9.18
C ILE A 38 -24.59 -1.45 7.81
N THR A 39 -25.46 -0.67 7.20
CA THR A 39 -26.02 -0.96 5.86
C THR A 39 -24.92 -0.96 4.80
N ASN A 40 -24.02 0.03 4.85
CA ASN A 40 -22.86 0.13 3.97
C ASN A 40 -21.87 -1.02 4.19
N ILE A 41 -21.62 -1.43 5.43
CA ILE A 41 -20.77 -2.59 5.74
C ILE A 41 -21.36 -3.85 5.10
N ARG A 42 -22.67 -4.09 5.26
CA ARG A 42 -23.32 -5.27 4.69
C ARG A 42 -23.27 -5.26 3.16
N SER A 43 -23.50 -4.10 2.54
CA SER A 43 -23.41 -3.93 1.08
C SER A 43 -21.99 -4.21 0.57
N ASN A 44 -20.97 -3.66 1.25
CA ASN A 44 -19.57 -3.91 0.91
C ASN A 44 -19.18 -5.39 1.04
N GLN A 45 -19.63 -6.07 2.10
CA GLN A 45 -19.39 -7.52 2.26
C GLN A 45 -20.01 -8.33 1.12
N GLN A 46 -21.19 -7.94 0.64
CA GLN A 46 -21.81 -8.61 -0.51
C GLN A 46 -21.00 -8.38 -1.80
N LEU A 47 -20.57 -7.15 -2.05
CA LEU A 47 -19.73 -6.82 -3.21
C LEU A 47 -18.37 -7.55 -3.16
N GLU A 48 -17.75 -7.66 -1.99
CA GLU A 48 -16.52 -8.43 -1.80
C GLU A 48 -16.72 -9.92 -2.15
N ASN A 49 -17.84 -10.51 -1.72
CA ASN A 49 -18.18 -11.89 -2.07
C ASN A 49 -18.41 -12.07 -3.59
N ASP A 50 -19.10 -11.13 -4.23
CA ASP A 50 -19.35 -11.17 -5.67
C ASP A 50 -18.05 -11.03 -6.48
N LEU A 51 -17.16 -10.13 -6.07
CA LEU A 51 -15.81 -9.99 -6.65
C LEU A 51 -14.99 -11.27 -6.46
N ASN A 52 -15.03 -11.86 -5.26
CA ASN A 52 -14.34 -13.12 -4.94
C ASN A 52 -14.78 -14.26 -5.89
N LEU A 53 -16.10 -14.37 -6.13
CA LEU A 53 -16.67 -15.32 -7.09
C LEU A 53 -16.23 -15.02 -8.53
N MET A 54 -16.18 -13.74 -8.93
CA MET A 54 -15.70 -13.35 -10.25
C MET A 54 -14.23 -13.70 -10.45
N ASP A 55 -13.37 -13.46 -9.46
CA ASP A 55 -11.95 -13.83 -9.50
C ASP A 55 -11.73 -15.34 -9.61
N ILE A 56 -12.55 -16.15 -8.93
CA ILE A 56 -12.54 -17.62 -9.09
C ILE A 56 -12.89 -17.98 -10.53
N LYS A 57 -13.96 -17.40 -11.09
CA LYS A 57 -14.39 -17.67 -12.47
C LYS A 57 -13.32 -17.26 -13.48
N ILE A 58 -12.75 -16.07 -13.36
CA ILE A 58 -11.66 -15.59 -14.21
C ILE A 58 -10.45 -16.52 -14.10
N GLY A 59 -10.04 -16.88 -12.88
CA GLY A 59 -8.93 -17.80 -12.65
C GLY A 59 -9.16 -19.16 -13.32
N LEU A 60 -10.35 -19.73 -13.18
CA LEU A 60 -10.72 -20.98 -13.85
C LEU A 60 -10.74 -20.85 -15.37
N LEU A 61 -11.25 -19.75 -15.92
CA LEU A 61 -11.23 -19.49 -17.36
C LEU A 61 -9.80 -19.40 -17.91
N VAL A 62 -8.91 -18.69 -17.22
CA VAL A 62 -7.49 -18.61 -17.58
C VAL A 62 -6.84 -19.98 -17.54
N LYS A 63 -7.06 -20.76 -16.47
CA LYS A 63 -6.55 -22.12 -16.35
C LYS A 63 -7.06 -23.03 -17.47
N ASN A 64 -8.35 -22.95 -17.79
CA ASN A 64 -8.97 -23.74 -18.86
C ASN A 64 -8.43 -23.35 -20.23
N LYS A 65 -8.25 -22.05 -20.50
CA LYS A 65 -7.64 -21.55 -21.74
C LYS A 65 -6.21 -22.05 -21.93
N ILE A 66 -5.37 -21.96 -20.89
CA ILE A 66 -3.99 -22.48 -20.92
C ILE A 66 -4.01 -24.00 -21.16
N THR A 67 -4.85 -24.73 -20.43
CA THR A 67 -4.97 -26.20 -20.58
C THR A 67 -5.39 -26.57 -22.01
N LEU A 68 -6.37 -25.88 -22.60
CA LEU A 68 -6.80 -26.10 -23.98
C LEU A 68 -5.71 -25.76 -25.00
N GLN A 69 -4.97 -24.67 -24.81
CA GLN A 69 -3.84 -24.32 -25.68
C GLN A 69 -2.73 -25.38 -25.63
N GLU A 70 -2.42 -25.89 -24.44
CA GLU A 70 -1.47 -26.98 -24.26
C GLU A 70 -1.96 -28.25 -24.98
N VAL A 71 -3.22 -28.64 -24.78
CA VAL A 71 -3.83 -29.79 -25.48
C VAL A 71 -3.77 -29.65 -26.99
N VAL A 72 -4.10 -28.48 -27.55
CA VAL A 72 -4.05 -28.21 -29.00
C VAL A 72 -2.61 -28.22 -29.54
N SER A 73 -1.65 -27.70 -28.76
CA SER A 73 -0.24 -27.72 -29.16
C SER A 73 0.35 -29.13 -29.15
N HIS A 74 -0.09 -29.98 -28.21
CA HIS A 74 0.35 -31.36 -28.08
C HIS A 74 -0.39 -32.29 -29.05
N SER A 75 -1.66 -32.04 -29.38
CA SER A 75 -2.39 -32.82 -30.39
C SER A 75 -1.75 -32.71 -31.77
N LYS A 76 -1.16 -31.54 -32.10
CA LYS A 76 -0.35 -31.34 -33.31
C LYS A 76 0.98 -32.11 -33.30
N LYS A 77 1.47 -32.53 -32.12
CA LYS A 77 2.75 -33.25 -31.92
C LYS A 77 2.58 -34.73 -31.55
N LEU A 78 1.34 -35.20 -31.38
CA LEU A 78 1.03 -36.55 -30.91
C LEU A 78 1.18 -37.58 -32.04
N THR A 79 2.22 -38.39 -31.99
CA THR A 79 2.31 -39.67 -32.70
C THR A 79 1.84 -40.82 -31.77
N LYS A 80 1.34 -41.93 -32.34
CA LYS A 80 0.68 -43.05 -31.61
C LYS A 80 1.47 -43.61 -30.41
N LYS A 81 2.78 -43.36 -30.27
CA LYS A 81 3.64 -43.86 -29.18
C LYS A 81 3.66 -43.00 -27.91
N ASN A 82 3.25 -41.72 -27.94
CA ASN A 82 3.48 -40.79 -26.81
C ASN A 82 2.21 -40.46 -25.99
N LYS A 83 1.14 -41.25 -26.16
CA LYS A 83 -0.17 -41.00 -25.52
C LYS A 83 -0.12 -41.11 -23.98
N GLY A 84 0.80 -41.91 -23.43
CA GLY A 84 1.03 -42.05 -21.99
C GLY A 84 1.79 -40.87 -21.37
N GLU A 85 2.70 -40.23 -22.11
CA GLU A 85 3.48 -39.08 -21.63
C GLU A 85 2.61 -37.83 -21.40
N LEU A 86 1.54 -37.68 -22.19
CA LEU A 86 0.61 -36.56 -22.06
C LEU A 86 -0.11 -36.54 -20.70
N SER A 87 -0.46 -37.71 -20.17
CA SER A 87 -1.15 -37.83 -18.87
C SER A 87 -0.23 -37.41 -17.71
N ASN A 88 1.04 -37.83 -17.76
CA ASN A 88 2.04 -37.47 -16.75
C ASN A 88 2.42 -35.98 -16.78
N LEU A 89 2.52 -35.37 -17.97
CA LEU A 89 2.77 -33.93 -18.12
C LEU A 89 1.59 -33.07 -17.63
N MET A 90 0.34 -33.50 -17.89
CA MET A 90 -0.85 -32.85 -17.34
C MET A 90 -0.91 -32.91 -15.80
N MET A 91 -0.39 -33.98 -15.18
CA MET A 91 -0.24 -34.06 -13.72
C MET A 91 0.85 -33.13 -13.18
N MET A 92 1.98 -32.95 -13.89
CA MET A 92 3.04 -32.03 -13.46
C MET A 92 2.61 -30.55 -13.49
N ASN A 93 1.75 -30.16 -14.45
CA ASN A 93 1.26 -28.78 -14.53
C ASN A 93 0.29 -28.39 -13.40
N LYS A 94 -0.31 -29.36 -12.69
CA LYS A 94 -1.10 -29.10 -11.47
C LYS A 94 -0.28 -28.50 -10.33
N GLN A 95 1.04 -28.73 -10.30
CA GLN A 95 1.92 -28.28 -9.22
C GLN A 95 2.63 -26.94 -9.50
N LYS A 96 2.61 -26.43 -10.75
CA LYS A 96 3.35 -25.21 -11.14
C LYS A 96 2.71 -23.88 -10.74
N GLY A 97 1.45 -23.86 -10.30
CA GLY A 97 0.84 -22.63 -9.81
C GLY A 97 1.27 -22.38 -8.37
N GLY A 98 2.04 -21.31 -8.10
CA GLY A 98 2.42 -20.85 -6.75
C GLY A 98 1.21 -20.48 -5.89
N LEU A 99 1.27 -19.40 -5.10
CA LEU A 99 0.11 -18.94 -4.29
C LEU A 99 -1.15 -18.63 -5.15
N LYS A 100 -0.97 -18.43 -6.46
CA LYS A 100 -2.04 -18.19 -7.46
C LYS A 100 -2.75 -19.47 -7.93
N ALA A 101 -2.39 -20.65 -7.44
CA ALA A 101 -3.12 -21.87 -7.77
C ALA A 101 -4.51 -21.86 -7.12
N LEU A 102 -5.52 -22.29 -7.90
CA LEU A 102 -6.93 -22.37 -7.51
C LEU A 102 -7.24 -23.52 -6.54
N SER A 103 -6.46 -23.65 -5.46
CA SER A 103 -6.74 -24.57 -4.35
C SER A 103 -7.23 -23.79 -3.15
N LYS A 104 -8.20 -24.35 -2.40
CA LYS A 104 -8.79 -23.73 -1.20
C LYS A 104 -7.74 -23.24 -0.21
N GLU A 105 -6.80 -24.12 0.17
CA GLU A 105 -5.73 -23.81 1.14
C GLU A 105 -4.82 -22.64 0.71
N LYS A 106 -4.43 -22.58 -0.57
CA LYS A 106 -3.60 -21.48 -1.08
C LYS A 106 -4.37 -20.16 -1.14
N ARG A 107 -5.68 -20.21 -1.36
CA ARG A 107 -6.55 -19.02 -1.34
C ARG A 107 -6.69 -18.48 0.07
N GLU A 108 -6.97 -19.35 1.06
CA GLU A 108 -6.98 -18.98 2.47
C GLU A 108 -5.65 -18.34 2.90
N LYS A 109 -4.53 -18.91 2.45
CA LYS A 109 -3.20 -18.33 2.71
C LYS A 109 -3.01 -16.96 2.03
N LEU A 110 -3.55 -16.77 0.83
CA LEU A 110 -3.50 -15.50 0.12
C LEU A 110 -4.33 -14.43 0.83
N GLU A 111 -5.54 -14.78 1.28
CA GLU A 111 -6.41 -13.91 2.09
C GLU A 111 -5.73 -13.53 3.41
N ALA A 112 -5.09 -14.48 4.10
CA ALA A 112 -4.32 -14.19 5.31
C ALA A 112 -3.17 -13.18 5.06
N TYR A 113 -2.46 -13.30 3.93
CA TYR A 113 -1.45 -12.31 3.55
C TYR A 113 -2.05 -10.95 3.19
N GLN A 114 -3.24 -10.91 2.57
CA GLN A 114 -3.93 -9.65 2.31
C GLN A 114 -4.27 -8.92 3.61
N PHE A 115 -4.80 -9.63 4.62
CA PHE A 115 -5.05 -9.05 5.94
C PHE A 115 -3.75 -8.56 6.59
N LEU A 116 -2.66 -9.32 6.49
CA LEU A 116 -1.36 -8.89 6.99
C LEU A 116 -0.88 -7.60 6.30
N PHE A 117 -0.96 -7.53 4.97
CA PHE A 117 -0.52 -6.35 4.23
C PHE A 117 -1.42 -5.13 4.52
N TYR A 118 -2.72 -5.33 4.69
CA TYR A 118 -3.63 -4.29 5.14
C TYR A 118 -3.23 -3.74 6.52
N LEU A 119 -2.89 -4.63 7.46
CA LEU A 119 -2.40 -4.23 8.78
C LEU A 119 -1.09 -3.44 8.69
N LEU A 120 -0.15 -3.88 7.85
CA LEU A 120 1.13 -3.19 7.64
C LEU A 120 0.94 -1.81 6.98
N GLN A 121 -0.01 -1.69 6.05
CA GLN A 121 -0.33 -0.41 5.41
C GLN A 121 -0.98 0.58 6.39
N THR A 122 -1.91 0.10 7.22
CA THR A 122 -2.70 0.95 8.13
C THR A 122 -1.97 1.32 9.41
N ASN A 123 -1.05 0.47 9.90
CA ASN A 123 -0.20 0.76 11.04
C ASN A 123 1.27 0.96 10.60
N PRO A 124 1.71 2.21 10.38
CA PRO A 124 3.04 2.50 9.84
C PRO A 124 4.18 2.12 10.79
N THR A 125 3.90 1.92 12.09
CA THR A 125 4.91 1.62 13.12
C THR A 125 5.71 0.36 12.80
N TYR A 126 5.06 -0.67 12.26
CA TYR A 126 5.72 -1.94 11.95
C TYR A 126 6.77 -1.76 10.84
N LEU A 127 6.37 -1.13 9.74
CA LEU A 127 7.25 -0.88 8.60
C LEU A 127 8.32 0.15 8.93
N ALA A 128 8.01 1.18 9.73
CA ALA A 128 9.00 2.12 10.22
C ALA A 128 10.12 1.39 10.98
N LYS A 129 9.78 0.58 11.99
CA LYS A 129 10.75 -0.22 12.73
C LYS A 129 11.54 -1.17 11.83
N LEU A 130 10.87 -1.81 10.86
CA LEU A 130 11.52 -2.69 9.89
C LEU A 130 12.58 -1.93 9.07
N ILE A 131 12.27 -0.74 8.56
CA ILE A 131 13.20 0.11 7.82
C ILE A 131 14.45 0.43 8.67
N PHE A 132 14.29 0.65 9.97
CA PHE A 132 15.43 0.92 10.87
C PHE A 132 16.36 -0.27 11.09
N GLN A 133 15.82 -1.49 11.12
CA GLN A 133 16.60 -2.72 11.33
C GLN A 133 17.39 -3.14 10.09
N MET A 134 17.19 -2.47 8.95
CA MET A 134 17.88 -2.83 7.72
C MET A 134 19.33 -2.35 7.71
N PRO A 135 20.28 -3.21 7.27
CA PRO A 135 21.68 -2.86 7.19
C PRO A 135 21.90 -1.77 6.14
N GLN A 136 22.61 -0.70 6.54
CA GLN A 136 22.89 0.48 5.70
C GLN A 136 23.88 0.22 4.56
N ASN A 137 24.43 -0.99 4.49
CA ASN A 137 25.63 -1.30 3.72
C ASN A 137 25.35 -1.70 2.26
N LYS A 138 24.08 -1.83 1.84
CA LYS A 138 23.71 -2.14 0.45
C LYS A 138 22.45 -1.37 0.06
N SER A 139 22.43 -0.90 -1.18
CA SER A 139 21.39 -0.09 -1.83
C SER A 139 19.98 -0.25 -1.25
N THR A 140 19.34 0.87 -0.90
CA THR A 140 17.93 0.93 -0.43
C THR A 140 16.93 0.39 -1.45
N LYS A 141 17.34 0.11 -2.69
CA LYS A 141 16.52 -0.43 -3.78
C LYS A 141 15.64 -1.62 -3.39
N PHE A 142 16.15 -2.54 -2.55
CA PHE A 142 15.33 -3.67 -2.11
C PHE A 142 14.17 -3.20 -1.24
N MET A 143 14.45 -2.37 -0.24
CA MET A 143 13.42 -1.82 0.64
C MET A 143 12.46 -0.90 -0.12
N ASP A 144 12.97 -0.07 -1.02
CA ASP A 144 12.16 0.76 -1.92
C ASP A 144 11.17 -0.14 -2.68
N SER A 145 11.65 -1.24 -3.28
CA SER A 145 10.78 -2.17 -4.00
C SER A 145 9.73 -2.81 -3.11
N VAL A 146 10.10 -3.26 -1.91
CA VAL A 146 9.16 -3.91 -0.98
C VAL A 146 8.10 -2.93 -0.50
N ILE A 147 8.51 -1.77 0.01
CA ILE A 147 7.60 -0.74 0.52
C ILE A 147 6.71 -0.22 -0.62
N PHE A 148 7.27 0.15 -1.77
CA PHE A 148 6.46 0.67 -2.87
C PHE A 148 5.51 -0.38 -3.43
N THR A 149 5.89 -1.67 -3.49
CA THR A 149 4.97 -2.74 -3.89
C THR A 149 3.85 -2.91 -2.86
N LEU A 150 4.15 -2.85 -1.56
CA LEU A 150 3.14 -2.94 -0.50
C LEU A 150 2.12 -1.80 -0.59
N TYR A 151 2.54 -0.59 -0.95
CA TYR A 151 1.66 0.56 -1.15
C TYR A 151 1.24 0.75 -2.62
N ASN A 152 1.40 -0.27 -3.47
CA ASN A 152 1.02 -0.26 -4.87
C ASN A 152 1.48 1.03 -5.63
N TYR A 153 2.71 1.45 -5.34
CA TYR A 153 3.36 2.64 -5.89
C TYR A 153 2.54 3.94 -5.71
N ALA A 154 1.71 4.01 -4.68
CA ALA A 154 0.80 5.12 -4.42
C ALA A 154 -0.09 5.45 -5.64
N SER A 155 -0.63 4.42 -6.31
CA SER A 155 -1.48 4.64 -7.48
C SER A 155 -2.78 5.37 -7.14
N ASN A 156 -3.28 5.15 -5.91
CA ASN A 156 -4.53 5.71 -5.43
C ASN A 156 -4.30 6.68 -4.26
N GLN A 157 -5.19 7.64 -4.07
CA GLN A 157 -5.07 8.66 -3.00
C GLN A 157 -4.98 8.06 -1.59
N ARG A 158 -5.69 6.95 -1.34
CA ARG A 158 -5.60 6.21 -0.06
C ARG A 158 -4.18 5.68 0.16
N GLU A 159 -3.62 5.00 -0.83
CA GLU A 159 -2.30 4.38 -0.73
C GLU A 159 -1.20 5.44 -0.64
N GLU A 160 -1.35 6.55 -1.37
CA GLU A 160 -0.51 7.73 -1.26
C GLU A 160 -0.54 8.30 0.16
N TYR A 161 -1.73 8.53 0.73
CA TYR A 161 -1.87 9.03 2.09
C TYR A 161 -1.18 8.11 3.11
N LEU A 162 -1.41 6.80 3.02
CA LEU A 162 -0.82 5.83 3.94
C LEU A 162 0.70 5.74 3.78
N LEU A 163 1.22 5.82 2.56
CA LEU A 163 2.67 5.84 2.30
C LEU A 163 3.32 7.12 2.84
N LEU A 164 2.69 8.28 2.65
CA LEU A 164 3.15 9.53 3.24
C LEU A 164 3.14 9.48 4.77
N ASN A 165 2.12 8.83 5.36
CA ASN A 165 2.04 8.64 6.80
C ASN A 165 3.15 7.70 7.31
N LEU A 166 3.52 6.67 6.54
CA LEU A 166 4.69 5.85 6.81
C LEU A 166 5.98 6.67 6.77
N PHE A 167 6.19 7.49 5.72
CA PHE A 167 7.37 8.35 5.65
C PHE A 167 7.46 9.31 6.82
N LYS A 168 6.35 9.97 7.18
CA LYS A 168 6.29 10.84 8.36
C LYS A 168 6.73 10.11 9.62
N THR A 169 6.14 8.94 9.89
CA THR A 169 6.42 8.14 11.09
C THR A 169 7.88 7.66 11.11
N ALA A 170 8.37 7.15 9.98
CA ALA A 170 9.74 6.66 9.87
C ALA A 170 10.78 7.80 10.00
N LEU A 171 10.50 8.98 9.44
CA LEU A 171 11.38 10.14 9.51
C LEU A 171 11.44 10.69 10.94
N GLN A 172 10.30 10.75 11.64
CA GLN A 172 10.25 11.13 13.06
C GLN A 172 11.09 10.19 13.93
N GLU A 173 11.02 8.88 13.70
CA GLU A 173 11.87 7.90 14.36
C GLU A 173 13.35 8.04 13.97
N GLU A 174 13.66 8.46 12.73
CA GLU A 174 15.04 8.67 12.25
C GLU A 174 15.71 9.83 12.97
N ILE A 175 15.01 10.96 13.02
CA ILE A 175 15.49 12.16 13.70
C ILE A 175 15.67 11.89 15.19
N LYS A 176 14.70 11.23 15.82
CA LYS A 176 14.74 10.99 17.26
C LYS A 176 15.87 10.03 17.69
N SER A 177 16.20 9.04 16.86
CA SER A 177 17.05 7.91 17.27
C SER A 177 18.44 7.90 16.64
N LYS A 178 18.67 8.62 15.54
CA LYS A 178 19.93 8.57 14.77
C LYS A 178 20.57 9.93 14.48
N VAL A 179 19.87 11.04 14.71
CA VAL A 179 20.39 12.37 14.39
C VAL A 179 20.79 13.05 15.70
N ASP A 180 22.08 13.02 16.00
CA ASP A 180 22.63 13.71 17.17
C ASP A 180 22.93 15.18 16.81
N GLN A 181 23.33 15.43 15.56
CA GLN A 181 23.59 16.75 15.02
C GLN A 181 22.88 16.97 13.68
N ILE A 182 22.32 18.17 13.49
CA ILE A 182 21.56 18.53 12.27
C ILE A 182 22.39 18.33 10.98
N GLN A 183 23.71 18.51 11.06
CA GLN A 183 24.61 18.33 9.92
C GLN A 183 24.63 16.90 9.39
N GLU A 184 24.35 15.90 10.24
CA GLU A 184 24.31 14.48 9.85
C GLU A 184 23.17 14.16 8.89
N ILE A 185 22.13 14.98 8.84
CA ILE A 185 21.05 14.84 7.85
C ILE A 185 21.59 15.12 6.44
N VAL A 186 22.49 16.09 6.31
CA VAL A 186 23.05 16.55 5.03
C VAL A 186 24.25 15.71 4.61
N THR A 187 25.16 15.44 5.56
CA THR A 187 26.42 14.72 5.31
C THR A 187 26.26 13.20 5.40
N GLY A 188 25.23 12.73 6.10
CA GLY A 188 25.00 11.32 6.34
C GLY A 188 24.29 10.59 5.20
N ASN A 189 23.89 9.35 5.49
CA ASN A 189 23.15 8.49 4.58
C ASN A 189 21.76 8.14 5.14
N PRO A 190 20.89 9.13 5.43
CA PRO A 190 19.57 8.87 6.01
C PRO A 190 18.73 7.97 5.09
N THR A 191 18.26 6.84 5.63
CA THR A 191 17.58 5.81 4.85
C THR A 191 16.22 6.31 4.39
N VAL A 192 15.48 6.97 5.29
CA VAL A 192 14.11 7.41 5.02
C VAL A 192 14.12 8.55 3.99
N ILE A 193 15.04 9.50 4.13
CA ILE A 193 15.21 10.59 3.16
C ILE A 193 15.55 10.05 1.77
N LYS A 194 16.47 9.08 1.65
CA LYS A 194 16.76 8.45 0.36
C LYS A 194 15.54 7.76 -0.26
N MET A 195 14.75 7.09 0.56
CA MET A 195 13.52 6.43 0.12
C MET A 195 12.47 7.44 -0.37
N VAL A 196 12.31 8.57 0.32
CA VAL A 196 11.43 9.68 -0.11
C VAL A 196 11.91 10.28 -1.43
N VAL A 197 13.21 10.50 -1.60
CA VAL A 197 13.78 10.97 -2.88
C VAL A 197 13.54 9.95 -3.99
N SER A 198 13.73 8.65 -3.70
CA SER A 198 13.48 7.54 -4.63
C SER A 198 12.01 7.50 -5.09
N PHE A 199 11.08 7.70 -4.16
CA PHE A 199 9.65 7.81 -4.47
C PHE A 199 9.34 9.00 -5.40
N ASN A 200 9.91 10.17 -5.12
CA ASN A 200 9.74 11.36 -5.96
C ASN A 200 10.41 11.24 -7.33
N ARG A 201 11.38 10.33 -7.52
CA ARG A 201 11.93 10.04 -8.86
C ARG A 201 10.97 9.27 -9.76
N GLY A 202 9.85 8.76 -9.24
CA GLY A 202 8.80 8.12 -10.03
C GLY A 202 8.09 9.10 -10.98
N ALA A 203 7.08 8.58 -11.71
CA ALA A 203 6.39 9.30 -12.78
C ALA A 203 5.86 10.69 -12.39
N ARG A 204 5.43 10.88 -11.13
CA ARG A 204 4.88 12.16 -10.66
C ARG A 204 5.95 13.22 -10.41
N GLY A 205 7.05 12.90 -9.71
CA GLY A 205 8.08 13.91 -9.42
C GLY A 205 9.05 14.14 -10.58
N GLN A 206 9.24 13.17 -11.48
CA GLN A 206 9.97 13.40 -12.74
C GLN A 206 9.28 14.47 -13.62
N ASN A 207 7.94 14.46 -13.66
CA ASN A 207 7.18 15.48 -14.39
C ASN A 207 7.36 16.88 -13.78
N ALA A 208 7.33 17.00 -12.45
CA ALA A 208 7.54 18.27 -11.76
C ALA A 208 8.95 18.84 -12.00
N LEU A 209 9.99 18.02 -11.82
CA LEU A 209 11.38 18.43 -12.08
C LEU A 209 11.59 18.85 -13.54
N ARG A 210 10.99 18.12 -14.48
CA ARG A 210 11.04 18.48 -15.90
C ARG A 210 10.36 19.82 -16.16
N GLN A 211 9.19 20.09 -15.58
CA GLN A 211 8.51 21.37 -15.79
C GLN A 211 9.31 22.56 -15.26
N ILE A 212 9.98 22.40 -14.12
CA ILE A 212 10.77 23.46 -13.48
C ILE A 212 12.12 23.67 -14.19
N LEU A 213 12.86 22.60 -14.46
CA LEU A 213 14.25 22.69 -14.94
C LEU A 213 14.38 22.64 -16.46
N ALA A 214 13.42 22.07 -17.20
CA ALA A 214 13.58 21.92 -18.65
C ALA A 214 13.74 23.24 -19.42
N PRO A 215 13.07 24.36 -19.07
CA PRO A 215 13.27 25.63 -19.77
C PRO A 215 14.72 26.13 -19.64
N VAL A 216 15.24 26.17 -18.41
CA VAL A 216 16.59 26.67 -18.10
C VAL A 216 17.66 25.75 -18.69
N VAL A 217 17.47 24.43 -18.60
CA VAL A 217 18.41 23.46 -19.19
C VAL A 217 18.44 23.59 -20.72
N LYS A 218 17.29 23.80 -21.38
CA LYS A 218 17.24 24.03 -22.82
C LYS A 218 17.94 25.32 -23.23
N GLU A 219 17.70 26.41 -22.50
CA GLU A 219 18.35 27.70 -22.75
C GLU A 219 19.88 27.58 -22.68
N ILE A 220 20.40 26.90 -21.66
CA ILE A 220 21.84 26.61 -21.53
C ILE A 220 22.34 25.69 -22.65
N MET A 221 21.56 24.70 -23.06
CA MET A 221 21.95 23.78 -24.14
C MET A 221 21.97 24.45 -25.52
N ASP A 222 21.10 25.43 -25.75
CA ASP A 222 20.97 26.13 -27.03
C ASP A 222 22.04 27.24 -27.18
N ASP A 223 22.57 27.77 -26.06
CA ASP A 223 23.65 28.75 -26.08
C ASP A 223 25.02 28.11 -26.35
N LYS A 224 25.43 28.15 -27.62
CA LYS A 224 26.75 27.66 -28.08
C LYS A 224 27.91 28.58 -27.71
N THR A 225 27.63 29.79 -27.23
CA THR A 225 28.64 30.80 -26.86
C THR A 225 28.89 30.87 -25.36
N LEU A 226 28.11 30.12 -24.57
CA LEU A 226 28.23 30.07 -23.13
C LEU A 226 29.59 29.48 -22.71
N ASN A 227 30.43 30.31 -22.09
CA ASN A 227 31.67 29.89 -21.46
C ASN A 227 31.58 30.08 -19.94
N ILE A 228 31.41 28.98 -19.21
CA ILE A 228 31.32 28.92 -17.74
C ILE A 228 32.64 28.49 -17.08
N LYS A 229 33.75 28.51 -17.82
CA LYS A 229 35.07 28.26 -17.22
C LYS A 229 35.44 29.42 -16.31
N THR A 230 35.52 29.13 -15.03
CA THR A 230 35.97 30.04 -13.97
C THR A 230 37.39 29.73 -13.49
N ASP A 231 37.97 28.64 -14.00
CA ASP A 231 39.37 28.27 -13.79
C ASP A 231 40.25 29.07 -14.78
N PRO A 232 41.19 29.91 -14.29
CA PRO A 232 42.01 30.80 -15.11
C PRO A 232 43.03 30.09 -16.01
#